data_AF-A0A505H9P4-F1
#
_entry.id   AF-A0A505H9P4-F1
#
_cell.length_a   1.000
_cell.length_b   1.000
_cell.length_c   1.000
_cell.angle_alpha   90.00
_cell.angle_beta   90.00
_cell.angle_gamma   90.00
#
_symmetry.space_group_name_H-M   'P 1'
#
loop_
_entity.id
_entity.type
_entity.pdbx_description
1 polymer ?
#
loop_
_entity_poly.entity_id
_entity_poly.type
_entity_poly.pdbx_seq_one_letter_code
_entity_poly.pdbx_strand_id
1 'polypeptide(L)'
;MSTQSPAGIDEPGASEAAPRSAETIDHPSRSDWFVRGASGLIGGPLGDHAAALDRPADRESRFWTAGRIVLALVCLTLALHWVQKSPCQDGAWQNNIQYTRMCYTDVLALYYAEGLNEGKVPYADHPVEYPVLTGYFMGALGLPVHALGVDNPAINQGQWFYNLNALVLGALAVATVAVILSLRRRRPWDAALFALSPALVLTATVNWDLLAIGLAAFGLLAWARARPDRYAMLLPAVAGVLIGLGGAAKMWPLFLLGPILVLALRAGKLAAGLVATATALVSLVAVNLPVAIPYRENWERFFDLNTTRPIDWGTLWYIGRYLDGRISPSAPGELGPFEWLNANIPTLNWVSYLLFGLACLGVAGLALLAPRRPRLAQLAFLVVAAFLIFSKVWSQQFVLWLLPLAVLARPRWGAFLAWQIAEVGYFAAFYGELLGTAMSRPVFPEGVFVLASSLRLITVAVLCGFIIRDIMRPELDAVRQTYADDPDGGVLDGAPDAPWHQRWRARAAEQPAEPVPV
;
A
#
# COMPACT_ATOMS: atom_id res chain seq x y z
N MET A 1 61.72 -31.03 41.62
CA MET A 1 60.96 -30.82 40.37
C MET A 1 60.70 -29.33 40.23
N SER A 2 61.46 -28.69 39.34
CA SER A 2 61.31 -27.29 38.95
C SER A 2 61.21 -27.30 37.44
N THR A 3 60.10 -26.82 36.87
CA THR A 3 60.04 -26.42 35.47
C THR A 3 59.09 -25.24 35.33
N GLN A 4 59.72 -24.10 35.10
CA GLN A 4 59.25 -22.81 34.64
C GLN A 4 58.11 -22.86 33.60
N SER A 5 57.22 -21.87 33.67
CA SER A 5 56.45 -21.39 32.52
C SER A 5 57.35 -20.64 31.53
N PRO A 6 57.07 -20.75 30.22
CA PRO A 6 57.40 -19.67 29.30
C PRO A 6 56.18 -19.18 28.49
N ALA A 7 56.00 -17.87 28.58
CA ALA A 7 55.65 -16.88 27.55
C ALA A 7 54.53 -17.21 26.53
N GLY A 8 53.36 -16.61 26.75
CA GLY A 8 52.47 -16.19 25.65
C GLY A 8 53.03 -14.90 25.03
N ILE A 9 53.32 -14.95 23.74
CA ILE A 9 53.84 -13.85 22.93
C ILE A 9 52.66 -13.01 22.42
N ASP A 10 52.81 -11.70 22.56
CA ASP A 10 51.96 -10.64 22.01
C ASP A 10 51.80 -10.74 20.47
N GLU A 11 50.60 -10.49 19.94
CA GLU A 11 50.35 -9.31 19.09
C GLU A 11 48.87 -9.18 18.61
N PRO A 12 48.43 -7.96 18.29
CA PRO A 12 47.03 -7.58 18.12
C PRO A 12 46.53 -7.87 16.69
N GLY A 13 45.72 -8.92 16.56
CA GLY A 13 45.09 -9.30 15.30
C GLY A 13 43.70 -8.70 15.14
N ALA A 14 43.59 -7.76 14.21
CA ALA A 14 42.41 -7.33 13.46
C ALA A 14 41.06 -7.96 13.83
N SER A 15 40.10 -7.08 14.16
CA SER A 15 38.68 -7.32 13.94
C SER A 15 38.43 -7.53 12.43
N GLU A 16 38.76 -8.72 11.92
CA GLU A 16 38.19 -9.21 10.67
C GLU A 16 36.73 -9.53 10.96
N ALA A 17 35.85 -8.61 10.57
CA ALA A 17 34.46 -8.91 10.34
C ALA A 17 34.43 -10.07 9.33
N ALA A 18 34.23 -11.29 9.84
CA ALA A 18 34.06 -12.47 9.03
C ALA A 18 33.05 -12.17 7.92
N PRO A 19 33.38 -12.43 6.64
CA PRO A 19 32.47 -12.16 5.55
C PRO A 19 31.24 -13.03 5.76
N ARG A 20 30.11 -12.43 6.16
CA ARG A 20 28.83 -13.14 6.21
C ARG A 20 28.59 -13.68 4.81
N SER A 21 28.62 -15.00 4.67
CA SER A 21 28.41 -15.68 3.41
C SER A 21 27.13 -15.19 2.73
N ALA A 22 27.21 -15.01 1.41
CA ALA A 22 26.23 -14.32 0.57
C ALA A 22 24.82 -14.98 0.50
N GLU A 23 24.56 -16.05 1.25
CA GLU A 23 23.35 -16.89 1.14
C GLU A 23 22.47 -16.92 2.39
N THR A 24 22.83 -16.19 3.45
CA THR A 24 22.03 -16.21 4.68
C THR A 24 20.69 -15.47 4.51
N ILE A 25 19.58 -16.19 4.73
CA ILE A 25 18.22 -15.65 4.80
C ILE A 25 18.06 -14.86 6.11
N ASP A 26 17.46 -13.68 6.03
CA ASP A 26 17.18 -12.85 7.20
C ASP A 26 15.98 -13.38 7.99
N HIS A 27 16.16 -13.55 9.30
CA HIS A 27 15.10 -13.92 10.24
C HIS A 27 14.77 -12.73 11.15
N PRO A 28 13.49 -12.33 11.28
CA PRO A 28 13.11 -11.14 12.01
C PRO A 28 13.42 -11.23 13.52
N SER A 29 13.42 -12.44 14.10
CA SER A 29 13.84 -12.63 15.50
C SER A 29 15.33 -12.30 15.74
N ARG A 30 16.15 -12.23 14.68
CA ARG A 30 17.54 -11.77 14.74
C ARG A 30 17.70 -10.32 14.32
N SER A 31 17.00 -9.84 13.30
CA SER A 31 17.24 -8.52 12.71
C SER A 31 16.34 -7.41 13.26
N ASP A 32 15.16 -7.74 13.76
CA ASP A 32 14.18 -6.79 14.30
C ASP A 32 14.13 -6.88 15.83
N TRP A 33 14.38 -5.75 16.51
CA TRP A 33 14.44 -5.71 17.97
C TRP A 33 13.08 -6.06 18.62
N PHE A 34 11.97 -5.70 17.98
CA PHE A 34 10.63 -5.95 18.50
C PHE A 34 10.32 -7.44 18.42
N VAL A 35 10.57 -8.05 17.27
CA VAL A 35 10.37 -9.50 17.10
C VAL A 35 11.34 -10.30 17.95
N ARG A 36 12.59 -9.84 18.09
CA ARG A 36 13.56 -10.44 19.02
C ARG A 36 13.02 -10.44 20.46
N GLY A 37 12.49 -9.31 20.93
CA GLY A 37 11.87 -9.20 22.26
C GLY A 37 10.65 -10.11 22.41
N ALA A 38 9.72 -10.04 21.45
CA ALA A 38 8.50 -10.85 21.45
C ALA A 38 8.79 -12.36 21.39
N SER A 39 9.84 -12.77 20.66
CA SER A 39 10.24 -14.18 20.59
C SER A 39 10.65 -14.75 21.94
N GLY A 40 11.06 -13.92 22.91
CA GLY A 40 11.35 -14.33 24.28
C GLY A 40 10.16 -15.03 24.97
N LEU A 41 8.92 -14.72 24.57
CA LEU A 41 7.72 -15.37 25.08
C LEU A 41 7.58 -16.84 24.64
N ILE A 42 8.22 -17.20 23.53
CA ILE A 42 8.13 -18.54 22.89
C ILE A 42 9.49 -19.23 22.77
N GLY A 43 10.43 -18.91 23.67
CA GLY A 43 11.74 -19.59 23.76
C GLY A 43 12.92 -18.78 23.21
N GLY A 44 12.71 -17.56 22.75
CA GLY A 44 13.75 -16.62 22.35
C GLY A 44 14.08 -16.62 20.85
N PRO A 45 15.10 -15.83 20.46
CA PRO A 45 15.52 -15.72 19.07
C PRO A 45 16.01 -17.04 18.49
N LEU A 46 15.91 -17.18 17.17
CA LEU A 46 16.34 -18.40 16.49
C LEU A 46 17.85 -18.64 16.73
N GLY A 47 18.20 -19.70 17.45
CA GLY A 47 19.58 -20.02 17.83
C GLY A 47 20.50 -20.29 16.63
N ASP A 48 21.80 -20.07 16.80
CA ASP A 48 22.80 -20.11 15.70
C ASP A 48 22.92 -21.49 15.03
N HIS A 49 22.62 -22.56 15.79
CA HIS A 49 22.62 -23.94 15.32
C HIS A 49 21.24 -24.45 14.89
N ALA A 50 20.19 -23.62 14.97
CA ALA A 50 18.88 -24.03 14.46
C ALA A 50 19.02 -24.41 12.99
N ALA A 51 18.45 -25.57 12.61
CA ALA A 51 18.29 -25.91 11.21
C ALA A 51 17.32 -24.89 10.60
N ALA A 52 17.85 -23.76 10.14
CA ALA A 52 17.06 -22.75 9.47
C ALA A 52 16.30 -23.45 8.36
N LEU A 53 14.97 -23.23 8.29
CA LEU A 53 14.06 -23.76 7.26
C LEU A 53 14.42 -23.31 5.82
N ASP A 54 15.57 -22.66 5.69
CA ASP A 54 15.92 -21.61 4.75
C ASP A 54 17.39 -21.76 4.26
N ARG A 55 18.16 -22.78 4.70
CA ARG A 55 19.44 -23.13 4.04
C ARG A 55 19.17 -23.67 2.63
N PRO A 56 20.00 -23.37 1.62
CA PRO A 56 19.95 -24.10 0.35
C PRO A 56 20.26 -25.54 0.70
N ALA A 57 19.21 -26.36 0.74
CA ALA A 57 19.39 -27.77 0.90
C ALA A 57 19.98 -28.24 -0.42
N ASP A 58 21.22 -28.70 -0.36
CA ASP A 58 21.67 -29.81 -1.18
C ASP A 58 20.75 -31.01 -0.82
N ARG A 59 19.46 -30.96 -1.22
CA ARG A 59 18.39 -32.00 -1.16
C ARG A 59 16.98 -31.40 -0.96
N GLU A 60 16.22 -31.46 -2.05
CA GLU A 60 14.78 -31.63 -2.28
C GLU A 60 13.75 -31.99 -1.16
N SER A 61 14.01 -32.05 0.15
CA SER A 61 13.11 -32.79 1.08
C SER A 61 12.41 -32.02 2.23
N ARG A 62 12.14 -30.71 2.14
CA ARG A 62 11.24 -30.04 3.12
C ARG A 62 10.03 -29.39 2.47
N PHE A 63 8.84 -29.93 2.82
CA PHE A 63 7.57 -29.36 2.38
C PHE A 63 7.34 -27.95 2.93
N TRP A 64 7.71 -27.66 4.18
CA TRP A 64 7.56 -26.33 4.77
C TRP A 64 8.80 -25.47 4.55
N THR A 65 8.68 -24.48 3.67
CA THR A 65 9.63 -23.37 3.47
C THR A 65 9.05 -22.08 4.04
N ALA A 66 9.87 -21.07 4.35
CA ALA A 66 9.36 -19.76 4.81
C ALA A 66 8.30 -19.18 3.85
N GLY A 67 8.51 -19.30 2.54
CA GLY A 67 7.53 -18.88 1.53
C GLY A 67 6.20 -19.62 1.63
N ARG A 68 6.21 -20.96 1.76
CA ARG A 68 4.98 -21.76 1.91
C ARG A 68 4.26 -21.47 3.23
N ILE A 69 5.00 -21.22 4.30
CA ILE A 69 4.42 -20.80 5.60
C ILE A 69 3.73 -19.45 5.42
N VAL A 70 4.39 -18.44 4.84
CA VAL A 70 3.78 -17.13 4.63
C VAL A 70 2.55 -17.20 3.71
N LEU A 71 2.58 -18.03 2.66
CA LEU A 71 1.40 -18.28 1.82
C LEU A 71 0.25 -18.93 2.61
N ALA A 72 0.55 -19.90 3.48
CA ALA A 72 -0.47 -20.49 4.35
C ALA A 72 -1.04 -19.48 5.34
N LEU A 73 -0.21 -18.58 5.88
CA LEU A 73 -0.64 -17.52 6.80
C LEU A 73 -1.58 -16.52 6.12
N VAL A 74 -1.32 -16.11 4.87
CA VAL A 74 -2.27 -15.22 4.17
C VAL A 74 -3.59 -15.94 3.85
N CYS A 75 -3.55 -17.23 3.50
CA CYS A 75 -4.78 -18.01 3.33
C CYS A 75 -5.59 -18.10 4.64
N LEU A 76 -4.92 -18.29 5.78
CA LEU A 76 -5.56 -18.28 7.08
C LEU A 76 -6.18 -16.90 7.40
N THR A 77 -5.44 -15.82 7.16
CA THR A 77 -5.93 -14.44 7.33
C THR A 77 -7.16 -14.16 6.47
N LEU A 78 -7.18 -14.62 5.22
CA LEU A 78 -8.33 -14.48 4.32
C LEU A 78 -9.52 -15.35 4.76
N ALA A 79 -9.28 -16.54 5.31
CA ALA A 79 -10.32 -17.36 5.91
C ALA A 79 -10.92 -16.66 7.15
N LEU A 80 -10.09 -16.08 8.01
CA LEU A 80 -10.53 -15.27 9.16
C LEU A 80 -11.33 -14.05 8.71
N HIS A 81 -10.89 -13.37 7.64
CA HIS A 81 -11.63 -12.28 7.02
C HIS A 81 -13.03 -12.75 6.54
N TRP A 82 -13.09 -13.86 5.81
CA TRP A 82 -14.37 -14.40 5.34
C TRP A 82 -15.30 -14.76 6.50
N VAL A 83 -14.78 -15.35 7.58
CA VAL A 83 -15.53 -15.61 8.83
C VAL A 83 -15.99 -14.31 9.48
N GLN A 84 -15.15 -13.28 9.54
CA GLN A 84 -15.49 -11.96 10.08
C GLN A 84 -16.65 -11.31 9.30
N LYS A 85 -16.70 -11.51 7.98
CA LYS A 85 -17.78 -11.00 7.11
C LYS A 85 -19.02 -11.89 7.04
N SER A 86 -18.91 -13.17 7.45
CA SER A 86 -19.99 -14.17 7.38
C SER A 86 -21.35 -13.73 7.88
N PRO A 87 -21.48 -12.92 8.97
CA PRO A 87 -22.81 -12.55 9.47
C PRO A 87 -23.62 -11.64 8.56
N CYS A 88 -23.00 -11.06 7.53
CA CYS A 88 -23.61 -10.12 6.58
C CYS A 88 -23.76 -10.68 5.16
N GLN A 89 -23.27 -11.89 4.89
CA GLN A 89 -23.09 -12.37 3.52
C GLN A 89 -24.40 -12.68 2.79
N ASP A 90 -25.49 -12.90 3.51
CA ASP A 90 -26.81 -13.17 2.93
C ASP A 90 -27.50 -11.91 2.36
N GLY A 91 -26.97 -10.72 2.65
CA GLY A 91 -27.56 -9.44 2.25
C GLY A 91 -28.84 -9.07 3.01
N ALA A 92 -29.29 -9.87 3.98
CA ALA A 92 -30.51 -9.65 4.75
C ALA A 92 -30.25 -8.72 5.95
N TRP A 93 -29.75 -7.52 5.68
CA TRP A 93 -29.32 -6.58 6.70
C TRP A 93 -30.51 -5.92 7.41
N GLN A 94 -30.89 -6.49 8.56
CA GLN A 94 -31.92 -5.96 9.44
C GLN A 94 -31.29 -5.41 10.73
N ASN A 95 -31.93 -4.42 11.35
CA ASN A 95 -31.51 -3.84 12.63
C ASN A 95 -30.03 -3.38 12.65
N ASN A 96 -29.54 -2.87 11.52
CA ASN A 96 -28.15 -2.41 11.37
C ASN A 96 -27.10 -3.48 11.73
N ILE A 97 -27.37 -4.77 11.47
CA ILE A 97 -26.45 -5.88 11.73
C ILE A 97 -25.07 -5.66 11.08
N GLN A 98 -25.08 -5.01 9.91
CA GLN A 98 -23.89 -4.69 9.13
C GLN A 98 -22.93 -3.74 9.82
N TYR A 99 -23.45 -2.85 10.68
CA TYR A 99 -22.64 -1.92 11.46
C TYR A 99 -22.36 -2.45 12.87
N THR A 100 -23.35 -3.06 13.52
CA THR A 100 -23.17 -3.65 14.88
C THR A 100 -22.19 -4.82 14.91
N ARG A 101 -22.14 -5.64 13.84
CA ARG A 101 -21.16 -6.72 13.68
C ARG A 101 -19.94 -6.33 12.82
N MET A 102 -19.87 -5.08 12.37
CA MET A 102 -18.78 -4.54 11.53
C MET A 102 -18.50 -5.40 10.27
N CYS A 103 -19.53 -6.07 9.74
CA CYS A 103 -19.41 -6.99 8.61
C CYS A 103 -19.89 -6.40 7.28
N TYR A 104 -20.22 -5.11 7.24
CA TYR A 104 -20.53 -4.38 6.01
C TYR A 104 -19.42 -4.52 4.95
N THR A 105 -19.85 -4.52 3.68
CA THR A 105 -19.01 -4.58 2.49
C THR A 105 -19.71 -3.87 1.33
N ASP A 106 -19.00 -2.99 0.63
CA ASP A 106 -19.50 -2.34 -0.58
C ASP A 106 -19.72 -3.37 -1.69
N VAL A 107 -18.95 -4.46 -1.70
CA VAL A 107 -19.08 -5.54 -2.69
C VAL A 107 -20.51 -6.07 -2.71
N LEU A 108 -21.11 -6.33 -1.55
CA LEU A 108 -22.49 -6.81 -1.50
C LEU A 108 -23.49 -5.66 -1.73
N ALA A 109 -23.28 -4.51 -1.10
CA ALA A 109 -24.21 -3.37 -1.20
C ALA A 109 -24.39 -2.90 -2.65
N LEU A 110 -23.29 -2.82 -3.40
CA LEU A 110 -23.28 -2.34 -4.77
C LEU A 110 -23.77 -3.38 -5.78
N TYR A 111 -23.93 -4.65 -5.39
CA TYR A 111 -24.67 -5.61 -6.22
C TYR A 111 -26.09 -5.12 -6.52
N TYR A 112 -26.71 -4.50 -5.50
CA TYR A 112 -28.05 -3.93 -5.60
C TYR A 112 -28.02 -2.48 -6.07
N ALA A 113 -27.13 -1.65 -5.51
CA ALA A 113 -27.11 -0.22 -5.83
C ALA A 113 -26.72 0.07 -7.29
N GLU A 114 -25.86 -0.76 -7.89
CA GLU A 114 -25.41 -0.62 -9.29
C GLU A 114 -26.32 -1.38 -10.27
N GLY A 115 -27.41 -1.98 -9.79
CA GLY A 115 -28.40 -2.69 -10.62
C GLY A 115 -27.93 -4.01 -11.23
N LEU A 116 -26.85 -4.62 -10.74
CA LEU A 116 -26.38 -5.94 -11.19
C LEU A 116 -27.40 -7.04 -10.87
N ASN A 117 -28.14 -6.89 -9.77
CA ASN A 117 -29.27 -7.74 -9.40
C ASN A 117 -30.45 -7.67 -10.38
N GLU A 118 -30.50 -6.64 -11.23
CA GLU A 118 -31.49 -6.44 -12.31
C GLU A 118 -30.92 -6.79 -13.69
N GLY A 119 -29.69 -7.31 -13.75
CA GLY A 119 -29.03 -7.67 -15.01
C GLY A 119 -28.46 -6.49 -15.79
N LYS A 120 -28.35 -5.29 -15.20
CA LYS A 120 -27.80 -4.10 -15.88
C LYS A 120 -26.31 -4.29 -16.14
N VAL A 121 -25.88 -4.04 -17.37
CA VAL A 121 -24.47 -4.06 -17.74
C VAL A 121 -23.81 -2.74 -17.29
N PRO A 122 -22.71 -2.79 -16.52
CA PRO A 122 -21.94 -1.62 -16.11
C PRO A 122 -21.66 -0.65 -17.26
N TYR A 123 -21.98 0.63 -17.04
CA TYR A 123 -21.91 1.74 -17.98
C TYR A 123 -22.84 1.70 -19.18
N ALA A 124 -23.18 0.53 -19.74
CA ALA A 124 -24.14 0.46 -20.84
C ALA A 124 -25.57 0.78 -20.36
N ASP A 125 -25.97 0.15 -19.26
CA ASP A 125 -27.32 0.26 -18.70
C ASP A 125 -27.36 1.02 -17.35
N HIS A 126 -26.20 1.27 -16.72
CA HIS A 126 -26.11 1.91 -15.42
C HIS A 126 -24.84 2.77 -15.23
N PRO A 127 -24.93 4.00 -14.68
CA PRO A 127 -23.77 4.84 -14.37
C PRO A 127 -23.03 4.34 -13.12
N VAL A 128 -21.79 3.89 -13.27
CA VAL A 128 -21.04 3.23 -12.18
C VAL A 128 -20.12 4.19 -11.43
N GLU A 129 -20.06 4.08 -10.09
CA GLU A 129 -19.24 4.97 -9.26
C GLU A 129 -17.74 4.68 -9.27
N TYR A 130 -17.31 3.57 -9.88
CA TYR A 130 -15.92 3.11 -9.95
C TYR A 130 -15.26 3.37 -11.31
N PRO A 131 -13.92 3.29 -11.40
CA PRO A 131 -13.20 3.25 -12.67
C PRO A 131 -13.58 2.06 -13.55
N VAL A 132 -13.43 2.24 -14.86
CA VAL A 132 -13.93 1.32 -15.90
C VAL A 132 -13.54 -0.13 -15.69
N LEU A 133 -12.28 -0.42 -15.33
CA LEU A 133 -11.85 -1.81 -15.15
C LEU A 133 -12.52 -2.47 -13.94
N THR A 134 -12.81 -1.70 -12.89
CA THR A 134 -13.57 -2.20 -11.73
C THR A 134 -15.03 -2.40 -12.10
N GLY A 135 -15.65 -1.51 -12.87
CA GLY A 135 -17.00 -1.73 -13.39
C GLY A 135 -17.08 -3.00 -14.26
N TYR A 136 -16.11 -3.24 -15.15
CA TYR A 136 -16.01 -4.50 -15.89
C TYR A 136 -15.86 -5.72 -14.98
N PHE A 137 -15.04 -5.60 -13.93
CA PHE A 137 -14.86 -6.66 -12.95
C PHE A 137 -16.18 -6.98 -12.20
N MET A 138 -16.93 -5.95 -11.81
CA MET A 138 -18.25 -6.09 -11.18
C MET A 138 -19.23 -6.83 -12.11
N GLY A 139 -19.31 -6.42 -13.38
CA GLY A 139 -20.16 -7.08 -14.37
C GLY A 139 -19.75 -8.53 -14.64
N ALA A 140 -18.44 -8.79 -14.79
CA ALA A 140 -17.90 -10.12 -15.07
C ALA A 140 -18.21 -11.14 -13.97
N LEU A 141 -18.31 -10.71 -12.71
CA LEU A 141 -18.65 -11.56 -11.58
C LEU A 141 -20.15 -11.52 -11.23
N GLY A 142 -20.84 -10.40 -11.48
CA GLY A 142 -22.22 -10.16 -11.07
C GLY A 142 -23.26 -10.67 -12.06
N LEU A 143 -23.06 -10.43 -13.36
CA LEU A 143 -24.03 -10.81 -14.39
C LEU A 143 -24.22 -12.33 -14.51
N PRO A 144 -23.16 -13.18 -14.42
CA PRO A 144 -23.36 -14.63 -14.38
C PRO A 144 -24.16 -15.09 -13.16
N VAL A 145 -23.94 -14.47 -11.99
CA VAL A 145 -24.69 -14.78 -10.77
C VAL A 145 -26.16 -14.40 -10.92
N HIS A 146 -26.44 -13.22 -11.51
CA HIS A 146 -27.80 -12.81 -11.83
C HIS A 146 -28.48 -13.79 -12.79
N ALA A 147 -27.82 -14.11 -13.91
CA ALA A 147 -28.35 -15.02 -14.93
C ALA A 147 -28.70 -16.42 -14.38
N LEU A 148 -27.94 -16.92 -13.41
CA LEU A 148 -28.21 -18.19 -12.74
C LEU A 148 -29.31 -18.10 -11.68
N GLY A 149 -29.43 -16.95 -11.01
CA GLY A 149 -30.34 -16.76 -9.88
C GLY A 149 -31.69 -16.15 -10.21
N VAL A 150 -31.88 -15.56 -11.39
CA VAL A 150 -33.13 -14.85 -11.76
C VAL A 150 -34.34 -15.78 -11.76
N ASP A 151 -34.20 -16.99 -12.29
CA ASP A 151 -35.27 -18.00 -12.36
C ASP A 151 -35.19 -19.04 -11.23
N ASN A 152 -34.26 -18.87 -10.28
CA ASN A 152 -34.02 -19.82 -9.21
C ASN A 152 -34.02 -19.16 -7.83
N PRO A 153 -35.18 -19.09 -7.14
CA PRO A 153 -35.31 -18.49 -5.82
C PRO A 153 -34.47 -19.16 -4.72
N ALA A 154 -34.00 -20.39 -4.92
CA ALA A 154 -33.12 -21.06 -3.96
C ALA A 154 -31.70 -20.47 -3.95
N ILE A 155 -31.32 -19.70 -4.97
CA ILE A 155 -30.01 -19.06 -5.08
C ILE A 155 -30.08 -17.66 -4.49
N ASN A 156 -29.44 -17.46 -3.34
CA ASN A 156 -29.16 -16.11 -2.85
C ASN A 156 -28.09 -15.45 -3.72
N GLN A 157 -28.52 -14.63 -4.69
CA GLN A 157 -27.65 -13.94 -5.63
C GLN A 157 -26.60 -13.07 -4.92
N GLY A 158 -27.01 -12.28 -3.92
CA GLY A 158 -26.09 -11.41 -3.18
C GLY A 158 -24.97 -12.17 -2.47
N GLN A 159 -25.31 -13.32 -1.86
CA GLN A 159 -24.34 -14.18 -1.20
C GLN A 159 -23.35 -14.81 -2.17
N TRP A 160 -23.82 -15.32 -3.31
CA TRP A 160 -22.94 -15.91 -4.32
C TRP A 160 -22.06 -14.86 -4.99
N PHE A 161 -22.58 -13.67 -5.26
CA PHE A 161 -21.79 -12.56 -5.77
C PHE A 161 -20.68 -12.16 -4.80
N TYR A 162 -21.01 -12.01 -3.51
CA TYR A 162 -20.02 -11.72 -2.48
C TYR A 162 -18.96 -12.82 -2.40
N ASN A 163 -19.35 -14.10 -2.34
CA ASN A 163 -18.41 -15.22 -2.21
C ASN A 163 -17.47 -15.34 -3.41
N LEU A 164 -17.98 -15.14 -4.62
CA LEU A 164 -17.17 -15.14 -5.83
C LEU A 164 -16.14 -14.01 -5.80
N ASN A 165 -16.55 -12.81 -5.41
CA ASN A 165 -15.63 -11.68 -5.21
C ASN A 165 -14.61 -11.96 -4.11
N ALA A 166 -15.03 -12.51 -2.97
CA ALA A 166 -14.14 -12.85 -1.87
C ALA A 166 -13.07 -13.87 -2.31
N LEU A 167 -13.43 -14.85 -3.13
CA LEU A 167 -12.51 -15.81 -3.70
C LEU A 167 -11.50 -15.14 -4.65
N VAL A 168 -11.96 -14.34 -5.61
CA VAL A 168 -11.08 -13.70 -6.61
C VAL A 168 -10.18 -12.65 -5.96
N LEU A 169 -10.72 -11.79 -5.11
CA LEU A 169 -9.94 -10.79 -4.36
C LEU A 169 -8.96 -11.48 -3.40
N GLY A 170 -9.37 -12.56 -2.74
CA GLY A 170 -8.48 -13.40 -1.94
C GLY A 170 -7.33 -13.99 -2.75
N ALA A 171 -7.59 -14.49 -3.95
CA ALA A 171 -6.55 -14.97 -4.85
C ALA A 171 -5.56 -13.86 -5.24
N LEU A 172 -6.03 -12.63 -5.44
CA LEU A 172 -5.17 -11.47 -5.72
C LEU A 172 -4.32 -11.05 -4.50
N ALA A 173 -4.84 -11.18 -3.29
CA ALA A 173 -4.04 -11.00 -2.06
C ALA A 173 -2.95 -12.08 -1.93
N VAL A 174 -3.27 -13.35 -2.20
CA VAL A 174 -2.28 -14.45 -2.21
C VAL A 174 -1.22 -14.21 -3.28
N ALA A 175 -1.64 -13.79 -4.49
CA ALA A 175 -0.73 -13.44 -5.57
C ALA A 175 0.18 -12.26 -5.20
N THR A 176 -0.35 -11.25 -4.49
CA THR A 176 0.44 -10.12 -3.98
C THR A 176 1.52 -10.59 -2.99
N VAL A 177 1.19 -11.51 -2.07
CA VAL A 177 2.18 -12.11 -1.18
C VAL A 177 3.25 -12.90 -1.96
N ALA A 178 2.84 -13.68 -2.96
CA ALA A 178 3.78 -14.40 -3.82
C ALA A 178 4.72 -13.45 -4.58
N VAL A 179 4.22 -12.29 -5.02
CA VAL A 179 5.04 -11.22 -5.61
C VAL A 179 6.05 -10.69 -4.59
N ILE A 180 5.63 -10.33 -3.38
CA ILE A 180 6.53 -9.82 -2.33
C ILE A 180 7.62 -10.87 -2.02
N LEU A 181 7.25 -12.14 -1.87
CA LEU A 181 8.19 -13.24 -1.68
C LEU A 181 9.19 -13.35 -2.84
N SER A 182 8.75 -13.13 -4.09
CA SER A 182 9.64 -13.10 -5.24
C SER A 182 10.58 -11.88 -5.26
N LEU A 183 10.13 -10.72 -4.76
CA LEU A 183 10.95 -9.50 -4.66
C LEU A 183 11.91 -9.56 -3.47
N ARG A 184 11.57 -10.31 -2.42
CA ARG A 184 12.32 -10.43 -1.16
C ARG A 184 12.82 -11.85 -0.90
N ARG A 185 13.45 -12.48 -1.91
CA ARG A 185 13.95 -13.87 -1.80
C ARG A 185 14.86 -14.14 -0.59
N ARG A 186 15.66 -13.15 -0.17
CA ARG A 186 16.59 -13.27 0.97
C ARG A 186 15.97 -12.82 2.30
N ARG A 187 14.73 -12.30 2.26
CA ARG A 187 13.98 -11.81 3.43
C ARG A 187 12.50 -12.24 3.32
N PRO A 188 12.19 -13.55 3.16
CA PRO A 188 10.83 -14.01 2.89
C PRO A 188 9.86 -13.71 4.04
N TRP A 189 10.36 -13.65 5.27
CA TRP A 189 9.58 -13.30 6.46
C TRP A 189 9.07 -11.86 6.48
N ASP A 190 9.63 -10.95 5.68
CA ASP A 190 9.09 -9.59 5.53
C ASP A 190 7.65 -9.63 4.99
N ALA A 191 7.34 -10.59 4.11
CA ALA A 191 6.00 -10.78 3.55
C ALA A 191 4.95 -11.19 4.62
N ALA A 192 5.38 -11.66 5.79
CA ALA A 192 4.47 -11.96 6.90
C ALA A 192 3.76 -10.70 7.44
N LEU A 193 4.36 -9.51 7.30
CA LEU A 193 3.73 -8.24 7.66
C LEU A 193 2.44 -8.00 6.86
N PHE A 194 2.45 -8.31 5.56
CA PHE A 194 1.24 -8.26 4.73
C PHE A 194 0.30 -9.42 5.09
N ALA A 195 0.84 -10.64 5.12
CA ALA A 195 0.04 -11.86 5.29
C ALA A 195 -0.74 -11.91 6.60
N LEU A 196 -0.21 -11.32 7.69
CA LEU A 196 -0.82 -11.30 9.02
C LEU A 196 -1.39 -9.92 9.40
N SER A 197 -1.54 -9.00 8.46
CA SER A 197 -2.02 -7.66 8.73
C SER A 197 -3.47 -7.67 9.25
N PRO A 198 -3.75 -7.08 10.44
CA PRO A 198 -5.13 -6.87 10.89
C PRO A 198 -5.97 -6.04 9.92
N ALA A 199 -5.35 -5.10 9.19
CA ALA A 199 -6.07 -4.32 8.18
C ALA A 199 -6.54 -5.21 7.03
N LEU A 200 -5.75 -6.21 6.63
CA LEU A 200 -6.17 -7.20 5.63
C LEU A 200 -7.35 -8.03 6.15
N VAL A 201 -7.31 -8.49 7.41
CA VAL A 201 -8.42 -9.22 8.06
C VAL A 201 -9.72 -8.42 8.01
N LEU A 202 -9.67 -7.09 8.18
CA LEU A 202 -10.87 -6.27 8.32
C LEU A 202 -11.39 -5.72 6.98
N THR A 203 -10.48 -5.46 6.02
CA THR A 203 -10.81 -4.65 4.83
C THR A 203 -10.67 -5.36 3.49
N ALA A 204 -10.17 -6.60 3.43
CA ALA A 204 -9.87 -7.31 2.17
C ALA A 204 -11.02 -7.29 1.14
N THR A 205 -12.27 -7.49 1.57
CA THR A 205 -13.46 -7.45 0.70
C THR A 205 -14.40 -6.32 1.05
N VAL A 206 -13.94 -5.27 1.75
CA VAL A 206 -14.78 -4.06 1.90
C VAL A 206 -15.07 -3.47 0.53
N ASN A 207 -14.10 -3.54 -0.40
CA ASN A 207 -14.19 -3.04 -1.77
C ASN A 207 -13.27 -3.86 -2.71
N TRP A 208 -13.21 -3.51 -3.99
CA TRP A 208 -12.37 -4.15 -5.02
C TRP A 208 -10.92 -3.69 -5.07
N ASP A 209 -10.41 -2.99 -4.04
CA ASP A 209 -9.06 -2.42 -4.04
C ASP A 209 -7.94 -3.47 -4.24
N LEU A 210 -8.16 -4.74 -3.87
CA LEU A 210 -7.23 -5.84 -4.14
C LEU A 210 -7.00 -6.10 -5.64
N LEU A 211 -7.92 -5.70 -6.52
CA LEU A 211 -7.71 -5.71 -7.97
C LEU A 211 -6.58 -4.78 -8.39
N ALA A 212 -6.65 -3.52 -7.95
CA ALA A 212 -5.63 -2.53 -8.23
C ALA A 212 -4.30 -2.88 -7.56
N ILE A 213 -4.32 -3.43 -6.34
CA ILE A 213 -3.13 -3.88 -5.61
C ILE A 213 -2.44 -5.04 -6.32
N GLY A 214 -3.20 -6.05 -6.76
CA GLY A 214 -2.64 -7.19 -7.50
C GLY A 214 -1.96 -6.73 -8.80
N LEU A 215 -2.63 -5.88 -9.60
CA LEU A 215 -2.08 -5.32 -10.83
C LEU A 215 -0.82 -4.47 -10.56
N ALA A 216 -0.84 -3.61 -9.54
CA ALA A 216 0.31 -2.82 -9.14
C ALA A 216 1.49 -3.69 -8.68
N ALA A 217 1.23 -4.74 -7.90
CA ALA A 217 2.26 -5.66 -7.43
C ALA A 217 2.92 -6.39 -8.60
N PHE A 218 2.14 -6.94 -9.54
CA PHE A 218 2.71 -7.57 -10.74
C PHE A 218 3.43 -6.55 -11.64
N GLY A 219 2.96 -5.30 -11.72
CA GLY A 219 3.66 -4.22 -12.40
C GLY A 219 5.04 -3.94 -11.80
N LEU A 220 5.12 -3.83 -10.47
CA LEU A 220 6.38 -3.70 -9.75
C LEU A 220 7.29 -4.93 -9.94
N LEU A 221 6.72 -6.14 -9.98
CA LEU A 221 7.48 -7.35 -10.26
C LEU A 221 8.08 -7.36 -11.67
N ALA A 222 7.30 -6.95 -12.67
CA ALA A 222 7.77 -6.82 -14.04
C ALA A 222 8.89 -5.78 -14.13
N TRP A 223 8.73 -4.62 -13.46
CA TRP A 223 9.75 -3.59 -13.37
C TRP A 223 11.03 -4.11 -12.71
N ALA A 224 10.93 -4.71 -11.52
CA ALA A 224 12.06 -5.23 -10.76
C ALA A 224 12.84 -6.34 -11.50
N ARG A 225 12.17 -7.05 -12.42
CA ARG A 225 12.81 -8.07 -13.27
C ARG A 225 13.41 -7.51 -14.56
N ALA A 226 13.15 -6.25 -14.90
CA ALA A 226 13.70 -5.62 -16.09
C ALA A 226 15.23 -5.56 -16.00
N ARG A 227 15.92 -6.13 -16.99
CA ARG A 227 17.38 -6.12 -17.12
C ARG A 227 17.79 -5.28 -18.34
N PRO A 228 18.98 -4.67 -18.33
CA PRO A 228 19.51 -3.94 -19.47
C PRO A 228 20.06 -4.90 -20.57
N ASP A 229 19.21 -5.79 -21.09
CA ASP A 229 19.55 -6.75 -22.14
C ASP A 229 18.82 -6.47 -23.48
N ARG A 230 18.91 -7.39 -24.44
CA ARG A 230 18.27 -7.27 -25.76
C ARG A 230 16.73 -7.13 -25.75
N TYR A 231 16.08 -7.39 -24.61
CA TYR A 231 14.64 -7.18 -24.39
C TYR A 231 14.38 -6.11 -23.32
N ALA A 232 15.32 -5.18 -23.10
CA ALA A 232 15.31 -4.19 -22.03
C ALA A 232 14.01 -3.38 -21.91
N MET A 233 13.25 -3.20 -23.01
CA MET A 233 12.01 -2.41 -23.01
C MET A 233 10.74 -3.24 -22.84
N LEU A 234 10.79 -4.57 -23.00
CA LEU A 234 9.60 -5.42 -22.89
C LEU A 234 9.06 -5.44 -21.45
N LEU A 235 9.92 -5.68 -20.46
CA LEU A 235 9.50 -5.74 -19.06
C LEU A 235 9.07 -4.38 -18.49
N PRO A 236 9.73 -3.25 -18.80
CA PRO A 236 9.20 -1.92 -18.51
C PRO A 236 7.86 -1.65 -19.18
N ALA A 237 7.67 -2.08 -20.45
CA ALA A 237 6.39 -1.95 -21.13
C ALA A 237 5.29 -2.74 -20.42
N VAL A 238 5.55 -4.00 -20.04
CA VAL A 238 4.61 -4.84 -19.26
C VAL A 238 4.32 -4.22 -17.90
N ALA A 239 5.33 -3.70 -17.21
CA ALA A 239 5.16 -2.98 -15.95
C ALA A 239 4.20 -1.80 -16.13
N GLY A 240 4.41 -1.00 -17.18
CA GLY A 240 3.53 0.10 -17.54
C GLY A 240 2.10 -0.35 -17.83
N VAL A 241 1.91 -1.39 -18.66
CA VAL A 241 0.57 -1.93 -18.95
C VAL A 241 -0.17 -2.31 -17.67
N LEU A 242 0.48 -3.06 -16.77
CA LEU A 242 -0.12 -3.50 -15.51
C LEU A 242 -0.42 -2.34 -14.57
N ILE A 243 0.47 -1.34 -14.49
CA ILE A 243 0.24 -0.11 -13.72
C ILE A 243 -0.93 0.71 -14.31
N GLY A 244 -1.03 0.80 -15.64
CA GLY A 244 -2.11 1.47 -16.35
C GLY A 244 -3.46 0.78 -16.16
N LEU A 245 -3.50 -0.55 -16.24
CA LEU A 245 -4.66 -1.36 -15.88
C LEU A 245 -5.03 -1.16 -14.41
N GLY A 246 -4.04 -1.14 -13.51
CA GLY A 246 -4.23 -0.79 -12.10
C GLY A 246 -4.90 0.57 -11.95
N GLY A 247 -4.40 1.59 -12.67
CA GLY A 247 -4.97 2.93 -12.79
C GLY A 247 -6.42 2.96 -13.27
N ALA A 248 -6.76 2.08 -14.20
CA ALA A 248 -8.12 1.90 -14.71
C ALA A 248 -9.05 1.14 -13.75
N ALA A 249 -8.52 0.48 -12.70
CA ALA A 249 -9.28 -0.12 -11.61
C ALA A 249 -9.39 0.82 -10.39
N LYS A 250 -8.31 1.53 -10.07
CA LYS A 250 -8.22 2.56 -9.03
C LYS A 250 -7.08 3.50 -9.40
N MET A 251 -7.19 4.82 -9.23
CA MET A 251 -6.18 5.73 -9.79
C MET A 251 -4.78 5.64 -9.15
N TRP A 252 -4.65 5.14 -7.91
CA TRP A 252 -3.41 5.22 -7.14
C TRP A 252 -2.19 4.49 -7.74
N PRO A 253 -2.28 3.36 -8.48
CA PRO A 253 -1.11 2.71 -9.07
C PRO A 253 -0.39 3.61 -10.07
N LEU A 254 -1.09 4.57 -10.72
CA LEU A 254 -0.46 5.55 -11.62
C LEU A 254 0.56 6.41 -10.87
N PHE A 255 0.40 6.62 -9.56
CA PHE A 255 1.36 7.35 -8.74
C PHE A 255 2.72 6.68 -8.65
N LEU A 256 2.82 5.38 -8.97
CA LEU A 256 4.10 4.66 -9.03
C LEU A 256 4.99 5.13 -10.20
N LEU A 257 4.39 5.71 -11.24
CA LEU A 257 5.13 6.22 -12.41
C LEU A 257 6.04 7.41 -12.05
N GLY A 258 5.63 8.26 -11.11
CA GLY A 258 6.42 9.40 -10.65
C GLY A 258 7.78 8.98 -10.05
N PRO A 259 7.80 8.14 -9.00
CA PRO A 259 9.01 7.53 -8.47
C PRO A 259 9.87 6.82 -9.51
N ILE A 260 9.25 6.04 -10.42
CA ILE A 260 9.96 5.37 -11.52
C ILE A 260 10.70 6.39 -12.40
N LEU A 261 10.02 7.45 -12.82
CA LEU A 261 10.59 8.48 -13.69
C LEU A 261 11.71 9.27 -13.00
N VAL A 262 11.53 9.67 -11.74
CA VAL A 262 12.54 10.42 -10.99
C VAL A 262 13.80 9.58 -10.78
N LEU A 263 13.65 8.31 -10.41
CA LEU A 263 14.80 7.41 -10.25
C LEU A 263 15.46 7.07 -11.59
N ALA A 264 14.68 6.85 -12.65
CA ALA A 264 15.19 6.64 -14.00
C ALA A 264 15.96 7.86 -14.51
N LEU A 265 15.50 9.08 -14.21
CA LEU A 265 16.22 10.31 -14.51
C LEU A 265 17.56 10.36 -13.76
N ARG A 266 17.55 10.10 -12.44
CA ARG A 266 18.75 10.07 -11.59
C ARG A 266 19.78 9.03 -12.06
N ALA A 267 19.32 7.86 -12.53
CA ALA A 267 20.18 6.77 -12.98
C ALA A 267 20.54 6.82 -14.48
N GLY A 268 20.01 7.79 -15.25
CA GLY A 268 20.24 7.87 -16.70
C GLY A 268 19.56 6.76 -17.50
N LYS A 269 18.47 6.20 -16.96
CA LYS A 269 17.65 5.12 -17.55
C LYS A 269 16.27 5.62 -17.99
N LEU A 270 16.16 6.90 -18.34
CA LEU A 270 14.88 7.57 -18.60
C LEU A 270 14.03 6.88 -19.67
N ALA A 271 14.65 6.28 -20.69
CA ALA A 271 13.93 5.54 -21.73
C ALA A 271 13.05 4.42 -21.15
N ALA A 272 13.53 3.65 -20.17
CA ALA A 272 12.73 2.60 -19.53
C ALA A 272 11.54 3.17 -18.75
N GLY A 273 11.75 4.28 -18.03
CA GLY A 273 10.68 4.97 -17.31
C GLY A 273 9.63 5.57 -18.24
N LEU A 274 10.06 6.14 -19.37
CA LEU A 274 9.17 6.68 -20.40
C LEU A 274 8.37 5.59 -21.11
N VAL A 275 8.99 4.44 -21.41
CA VAL A 275 8.27 3.29 -21.97
C VAL A 275 7.19 2.80 -21.01
N ALA A 276 7.52 2.60 -19.73
CA ALA A 276 6.53 2.20 -18.73
C ALA A 276 5.40 3.24 -18.59
N THR A 277 5.73 4.53 -18.62
CA THR A 277 4.73 5.61 -18.55
C THR A 277 3.84 5.61 -19.79
N ALA A 278 4.42 5.52 -20.98
CA ALA A 278 3.68 5.53 -22.23
C ALA A 278 2.73 4.33 -22.33
N THR A 279 3.20 3.12 -22.00
CA THR A 279 2.32 1.95 -22.03
C THR A 279 1.25 1.97 -20.94
N ALA A 280 1.53 2.56 -19.76
CA ALA A 280 0.50 2.80 -18.75
C ALA A 280 -0.61 3.72 -19.25
N LEU A 281 -0.25 4.84 -19.90
CA LEU A 281 -1.22 5.77 -20.48
C LEU A 281 -2.01 5.11 -21.62
N VAL A 282 -1.35 4.35 -22.49
CA VAL A 282 -2.02 3.60 -23.56
C VAL A 282 -3.01 2.59 -22.99
N SER A 283 -2.63 1.82 -21.96
CA SER A 283 -3.55 0.87 -21.31
C SER A 283 -4.73 1.56 -20.63
N LEU A 284 -4.48 2.67 -19.93
CA LEU A 284 -5.54 3.45 -19.30
C LEU A 284 -6.56 3.95 -20.33
N VAL A 285 -6.08 4.55 -21.42
CA VAL A 285 -6.91 5.04 -22.52
C VAL A 285 -7.65 3.87 -23.19
N ALA A 286 -6.95 2.78 -23.51
CA ALA A 286 -7.54 1.61 -24.18
C ALA A 286 -8.68 0.97 -23.37
N VAL A 287 -8.60 0.96 -22.04
CA VAL A 287 -9.69 0.46 -21.18
C VAL A 287 -10.84 1.46 -21.12
N ASN A 288 -10.57 2.77 -21.11
CA ASN A 288 -11.61 3.79 -20.96
C ASN A 288 -12.39 4.06 -22.27
N LEU A 289 -11.73 4.06 -23.42
CA LEU A 289 -12.34 4.44 -24.71
C LEU A 289 -13.60 3.64 -25.08
N PRO A 290 -13.64 2.30 -24.91
CA PRO A 290 -14.84 1.52 -25.23
C PRO A 290 -16.09 1.91 -24.42
N VAL A 291 -15.92 2.59 -23.29
CA VAL A 291 -17.03 3.12 -22.48
C VAL A 291 -17.23 4.60 -22.73
N ALA A 292 -16.16 5.38 -22.71
CA ALA A 292 -16.20 6.83 -22.77
C ALA A 292 -16.80 7.38 -24.07
N ILE A 293 -16.72 6.62 -25.18
CA ILE A 293 -17.27 7.00 -26.48
C ILE A 293 -18.79 6.72 -26.56
N PRO A 294 -19.27 5.47 -26.38
CA PRO A 294 -20.71 5.17 -26.51
C PRO A 294 -21.53 5.56 -25.28
N TYR A 295 -20.95 5.56 -24.07
CA TYR A 295 -21.66 5.72 -22.80
C TYR A 295 -21.07 6.87 -21.98
N ARG A 296 -20.95 8.04 -22.62
CA ARG A 296 -20.23 9.19 -22.07
C ARG A 296 -20.76 9.64 -20.71
N GLU A 297 -22.06 9.84 -20.59
CA GLU A 297 -22.70 10.31 -19.34
C GLU A 297 -22.47 9.32 -18.18
N ASN A 298 -22.60 8.02 -18.47
CA ASN A 298 -22.38 6.97 -17.48
C ASN A 298 -20.91 6.85 -17.06
N TRP A 299 -19.98 7.12 -17.98
CA TRP A 299 -18.55 7.19 -17.70
C TRP A 299 -18.16 8.42 -16.88
N GLU A 300 -18.80 9.58 -17.11
CA GLU A 300 -18.53 10.83 -16.39
C GLU A 300 -18.89 10.75 -14.90
N ARG A 301 -19.84 9.89 -14.52
CA ARG A 301 -20.29 9.69 -13.13
C ARG A 301 -19.15 9.51 -12.14
N PHE A 302 -18.12 8.73 -12.50
CA PHE A 302 -16.94 8.53 -11.67
C PHE A 302 -16.20 9.85 -11.39
N PHE A 303 -16.00 10.68 -12.41
CA PHE A 303 -15.29 11.96 -12.30
C PHE A 303 -16.11 13.00 -11.53
N ASP A 304 -17.43 13.02 -11.75
CA ASP A 304 -18.35 13.90 -11.03
C ASP A 304 -18.33 13.62 -9.54
N LEU A 305 -18.38 12.34 -9.14
CA LEU A 305 -18.32 11.96 -7.72
C LEU A 305 -16.99 12.37 -7.09
N ASN A 306 -15.86 12.18 -7.76
CA ASN A 306 -14.57 12.63 -7.24
C ASN A 306 -14.50 14.16 -7.11
N THR A 307 -15.11 14.89 -8.04
CA THR A 307 -15.09 16.36 -8.06
C THR A 307 -16.01 16.96 -7.00
N THR A 308 -17.20 16.40 -6.82
CA THR A 308 -18.29 16.97 -6.00
C THR A 308 -18.36 16.43 -4.58
N ARG A 309 -17.64 15.37 -4.22
CA ARG A 309 -17.65 14.83 -2.83
C ARG A 309 -17.12 15.88 -1.82
N PRO A 310 -17.82 16.10 -0.70
CA PRO A 310 -17.34 16.97 0.39
C PRO A 310 -16.22 16.29 1.19
N ILE A 311 -15.87 16.85 2.34
CA ILE A 311 -14.88 16.24 3.24
C ILE A 311 -15.40 14.90 3.76
N ASP A 312 -14.66 13.84 3.46
CA ASP A 312 -14.95 12.49 3.95
C ASP A 312 -14.47 12.31 5.40
N TRP A 313 -15.07 11.34 6.06
CA TRP A 313 -14.71 10.95 7.41
C TRP A 313 -13.27 10.42 7.47
N GLY A 314 -12.62 10.60 8.62
CA GLY A 314 -11.26 10.07 8.85
C GLY A 314 -10.13 10.80 8.14
N THR A 315 -10.43 11.87 7.40
CA THR A 315 -9.42 12.68 6.72
C THR A 315 -8.83 13.75 7.64
N LEU A 316 -7.66 14.29 7.27
CA LEU A 316 -7.08 15.47 7.92
C LEU A 316 -8.08 16.64 7.96
N TRP A 317 -8.84 16.80 6.88
CA TRP A 317 -9.84 17.85 6.74
C TRP A 317 -11.00 17.68 7.73
N TYR A 318 -11.44 16.45 7.98
CA TYR A 318 -12.46 16.15 8.99
C TYR A 318 -11.98 16.52 10.40
N ILE A 319 -10.73 16.17 10.73
CA ILE A 319 -10.10 16.56 12.00
C ILE A 319 -10.09 18.09 12.13
N GLY A 320 -9.76 18.80 11.04
CA GLY A 320 -9.80 20.26 10.98
C GLY A 320 -11.20 20.84 11.28
N ARG A 321 -12.27 20.29 10.68
CA ARG A 321 -13.65 20.73 10.95
C ARG A 321 -14.03 20.57 12.42
N TYR A 322 -13.61 19.47 13.06
CA TYR A 322 -13.85 19.28 14.49
C TYR A 322 -13.12 20.33 15.35
N LEU A 323 -11.93 20.76 14.92
CA LEU A 323 -11.15 21.77 15.63
C LEU A 323 -11.66 23.21 15.40
N ASP A 324 -12.28 23.50 14.26
CA ASP A 324 -12.87 24.82 13.98
C ASP A 324 -13.77 25.29 15.13
N GLY A 325 -14.74 24.45 15.53
CA GLY A 325 -15.68 24.76 16.62
C GLY A 325 -15.05 24.86 18.02
N ARG A 326 -13.76 24.55 18.18
CA ARG A 326 -13.03 24.55 19.45
C ARG A 326 -12.01 25.67 19.56
N ILE A 327 -11.33 26.00 18.46
CA ILE A 327 -10.17 26.92 18.45
C ILE A 327 -10.59 28.34 18.04
N SER A 328 -11.48 28.45 17.07
CA SER A 328 -12.06 29.74 16.64
C SER A 328 -13.58 29.60 16.66
N PRO A 329 -14.26 29.83 17.79
CA PRO A 329 -15.70 29.99 17.79
C PRO A 329 -16.01 31.20 16.91
N SER A 330 -16.31 30.93 15.65
CA SER A 330 -16.66 31.94 14.67
C SER A 330 -17.82 32.77 15.20
N ALA A 331 -17.86 34.07 14.86
CA ALA A 331 -19.02 34.89 15.20
C ALA A 331 -20.31 34.23 14.66
N PRO A 332 -21.49 34.47 15.26
CA PRO A 332 -22.74 33.87 14.77
C PRO A 332 -22.92 34.12 13.26
N GLY A 333 -22.85 33.06 12.46
CA GLY A 333 -22.96 33.12 10.99
C GLY A 333 -21.64 33.02 10.21
N GLU A 334 -20.47 33.04 10.86
CA GLU A 334 -19.18 32.78 10.22
C GLU A 334 -18.83 31.28 10.29
N LEU A 335 -18.35 30.72 9.18
CA LEU A 335 -17.85 29.34 9.14
C LEU A 335 -16.36 29.33 9.52
N GLY A 336 -15.94 28.31 10.28
CA GLY A 336 -14.51 28.05 10.45
C GLY A 336 -13.85 27.70 9.10
N PRO A 337 -12.51 27.81 8.98
CA PRO A 337 -11.81 27.61 7.71
C PRO A 337 -12.04 26.23 7.09
N PHE A 338 -12.09 25.14 7.88
CA PHE A 338 -12.32 23.80 7.36
C PHE A 338 -13.78 23.55 7.02
N GLU A 339 -14.73 24.10 7.78
CA GLU A 339 -16.15 24.04 7.41
C GLU A 339 -16.46 24.89 6.16
N TRP A 340 -15.79 26.04 6.00
CA TRP A 340 -15.86 26.82 4.77
C TRP A 340 -15.33 26.03 3.57
N LEU A 341 -14.20 25.31 3.72
CA LEU A 341 -13.68 24.42 2.68
C LEU A 341 -14.64 23.27 2.37
N ASN A 342 -15.33 22.73 3.37
CA ASN A 342 -16.37 21.72 3.19
C ASN A 342 -17.50 22.22 2.28
N ALA A 343 -17.92 23.48 2.48
CA ALA A 343 -18.93 24.14 1.64
C ALA A 343 -18.39 24.55 0.26
N ASN A 344 -17.09 24.85 0.15
CA ASN A 344 -16.42 25.31 -1.08
C ASN A 344 -15.55 24.23 -1.70
N ILE A 345 -16.20 23.16 -2.16
CA ILE A 345 -15.57 21.93 -2.69
C ILE A 345 -14.54 22.21 -3.81
N PRO A 346 -14.77 23.12 -4.78
CA PRO A 346 -13.75 23.43 -5.80
C PRO A 346 -12.44 23.94 -5.20
N THR A 347 -12.50 24.78 -4.18
CA THR A 347 -11.31 25.29 -3.48
C THR A 347 -10.63 24.17 -2.69
N LEU A 348 -11.41 23.34 -1.98
CA LEU A 348 -10.87 22.16 -1.29
C LEU A 348 -10.12 21.23 -2.25
N ASN A 349 -10.66 20.97 -3.44
CA ASN A 349 -10.00 20.17 -4.48
C ASN A 349 -8.65 20.78 -4.86
N TRP A 350 -8.61 22.08 -5.16
CA TRP A 350 -7.37 22.78 -5.53
C TRP A 350 -6.32 22.75 -4.43
N VAL A 351 -6.72 23.00 -3.18
CA VAL A 351 -5.80 22.95 -2.03
C VAL A 351 -5.27 21.53 -1.83
N SER A 352 -6.13 20.52 -1.89
CA SER A 352 -5.74 19.10 -1.80
C SER A 352 -4.74 18.72 -2.90
N TYR A 353 -5.00 19.10 -4.16
CA TYR A 353 -4.09 18.86 -5.29
C TYR A 353 -2.77 19.62 -5.16
N LEU A 354 -2.80 20.87 -4.70
CA LEU A 354 -1.59 21.67 -4.46
C LEU A 354 -0.70 21.02 -3.40
N LEU A 355 -1.28 20.63 -2.25
CA LEU A 355 -0.53 19.98 -1.17
C LEU A 355 0.06 18.64 -1.63
N PHE A 356 -0.71 17.84 -2.37
CA PHE A 356 -0.22 16.61 -2.96
C PHE A 356 0.90 16.84 -3.99
N GLY A 357 0.75 17.85 -4.85
CA GLY A 357 1.76 18.25 -5.84
C GLY A 357 3.06 18.70 -5.17
N LEU A 358 2.97 19.54 -4.14
CA LEU A 358 4.12 19.97 -3.34
C LEU A 358 4.79 18.79 -2.63
N ALA A 359 4.01 17.83 -2.11
CA ALA A 359 4.56 16.62 -1.52
C ALA A 359 5.29 15.74 -2.57
N CYS A 360 4.74 15.58 -3.77
CA CYS A 360 5.41 14.90 -4.88
C CYS A 360 6.72 15.59 -5.27
N LEU A 361 6.74 16.93 -5.33
CA LEU A 361 7.97 17.70 -5.57
C LEU A 361 8.98 17.51 -4.43
N GLY A 362 8.52 17.47 -3.18
CA GLY A 362 9.35 17.16 -2.01
C GLY A 362 9.96 15.77 -2.08
N VAL A 363 9.19 14.75 -2.48
CA VAL A 363 9.67 13.37 -2.68
C VAL A 363 10.66 13.32 -3.87
N ALA A 364 10.41 14.05 -4.95
CA ALA A 364 11.36 14.16 -6.06
C ALA A 364 12.67 14.84 -5.63
N GLY A 365 12.58 15.93 -4.86
CA GLY A 365 13.73 16.61 -4.26
C GLY A 365 14.53 15.67 -3.35
N LEU A 366 13.84 14.93 -2.47
CA LEU A 366 14.43 13.89 -1.63
C LEU A 366 15.16 12.83 -2.48
N ALA A 367 14.54 12.38 -3.57
CA ALA A 367 15.12 11.40 -4.47
C ALA A 367 16.38 11.89 -5.17
N LEU A 368 16.52 13.19 -5.44
CA LEU A 368 17.70 13.79 -6.04
C LEU A 368 18.79 14.15 -5.02
N LEU A 369 18.39 14.56 -3.81
CA LEU A 369 19.30 15.02 -2.75
C LEU A 369 19.84 13.90 -1.87
N ALA A 370 19.15 12.75 -1.79
CA ALA A 370 19.53 11.65 -0.94
C ALA A 370 20.98 11.17 -1.22
N PRO A 371 21.79 10.89 -0.18
CA PRO A 371 23.20 10.52 -0.33
C PRO A 371 23.41 9.33 -1.27
N ARG A 372 22.50 8.35 -1.16
CA ARG A 372 22.40 7.21 -2.05
C ARG A 372 21.02 7.21 -2.70
N ARG A 373 20.94 6.74 -3.95
CA ARG A 373 19.66 6.64 -4.67
C ARG A 373 18.63 5.86 -3.83
N PRO A 374 17.47 6.46 -3.48
CA PRO A 374 16.44 5.77 -2.71
C PRO A 374 15.89 4.56 -3.43
N ARG A 375 15.36 3.60 -2.69
CA ARG A 375 14.69 2.43 -3.27
C ARG A 375 13.33 2.83 -3.82
N LEU A 376 12.90 2.20 -4.93
CA LEU A 376 11.63 2.50 -5.59
C LEU A 376 10.45 2.40 -4.63
N ALA A 377 10.40 1.33 -3.82
CA ALA A 377 9.33 1.12 -2.86
C ALA A 377 9.23 2.22 -1.79
N GLN A 378 10.35 2.81 -1.37
CA GLN A 378 10.36 3.90 -0.39
C GLN A 378 9.69 5.16 -0.95
N LEU A 379 10.05 5.56 -2.17
CA LEU A 379 9.44 6.71 -2.82
C LEU A 379 7.98 6.45 -3.19
N ALA A 380 7.65 5.25 -3.67
CA ALA A 380 6.28 4.83 -3.93
C ALA A 380 5.39 4.93 -2.68
N PHE A 381 5.85 4.41 -1.54
CA PHE A 381 5.14 4.55 -0.27
C PHE A 381 4.90 6.02 0.07
N LEU A 382 5.92 6.87 -0.01
CA LEU A 382 5.80 8.29 0.34
C LEU A 382 4.79 9.03 -0.55
N VAL A 383 4.77 8.76 -1.85
CA VAL A 383 3.80 9.39 -2.77
C VAL A 383 2.38 8.92 -2.46
N VAL A 384 2.15 7.62 -2.30
CA VAL A 384 0.80 7.10 -2.00
C VAL A 384 0.32 7.55 -0.62
N ALA A 385 1.21 7.59 0.37
CA ALA A 385 0.89 8.11 1.70
C ALA A 385 0.58 9.61 1.68
N ALA A 386 1.36 10.41 0.92
CA ALA A 386 1.08 11.83 0.74
C ALA A 386 -0.30 12.06 0.09
N PHE A 387 -0.66 11.25 -0.90
CA PHE A 387 -2.00 11.29 -1.47
C PHE A 387 -3.08 11.06 -0.41
N LEU A 388 -2.95 10.02 0.43
CA LEU A 388 -3.94 9.73 1.48
C LEU A 388 -4.00 10.81 2.56
N ILE A 389 -2.86 11.38 2.95
CA ILE A 389 -2.79 12.45 3.97
C ILE A 389 -3.50 13.73 3.49
N PHE A 390 -3.31 14.11 2.22
CA PHE A 390 -3.84 15.37 1.67
C PHE A 390 -5.15 15.22 0.90
N SER A 391 -5.58 14.01 0.57
CA SER A 391 -6.87 13.73 -0.07
C SER A 391 -8.03 14.15 0.84
N LYS A 392 -9.09 14.70 0.24
CA LYS A 392 -10.37 14.96 0.90
C LYS A 392 -11.23 13.71 1.10
N VAL A 393 -10.79 12.56 0.56
CA VAL A 393 -11.44 11.25 0.67
C VAL A 393 -10.43 10.21 1.15
N TRP A 394 -10.72 9.52 2.26
CA TRP A 394 -9.88 8.44 2.77
C TRP A 394 -10.74 7.34 3.41
N SER A 395 -11.25 6.46 2.57
CA SER A 395 -12.01 5.30 3.01
C SER A 395 -11.14 4.27 3.76
N GLN A 396 -11.76 3.46 4.60
CA GLN A 396 -11.11 2.46 5.46
C GLN A 396 -10.14 1.53 4.71
N GLN A 397 -10.53 1.03 3.54
CA GLN A 397 -9.78 0.05 2.75
C GLN A 397 -8.58 0.63 2.00
N PHE A 398 -8.44 1.96 1.91
CA PHE A 398 -7.27 2.57 1.24
C PHE A 398 -5.97 2.27 2.00
N VAL A 399 -6.07 1.85 3.27
CA VAL A 399 -4.97 1.26 4.05
C VAL A 399 -4.26 0.12 3.30
N LEU A 400 -5.00 -0.66 2.49
CA LEU A 400 -4.46 -1.78 1.74
C LEU A 400 -3.48 -1.34 0.64
N TRP A 401 -3.58 -0.11 0.14
CA TRP A 401 -2.66 0.42 -0.87
C TRP A 401 -1.25 0.58 -0.31
N LEU A 402 -1.17 1.04 0.94
CA LEU A 402 0.08 1.22 1.66
C LEU A 402 0.68 -0.10 2.13
N LEU A 403 -0.13 -1.14 2.34
CA LEU A 403 0.32 -2.39 2.93
C LEU A 403 1.49 -3.06 2.18
N PRO A 404 1.42 -3.35 0.86
CA PRO A 404 2.56 -3.96 0.16
C PRO A 404 3.75 -3.00 0.08
N LEU A 405 3.49 -1.69 -0.08
CA LEU A 405 4.54 -0.68 -0.15
C LEU A 405 5.28 -0.52 1.17
N ALA A 406 4.59 -0.60 2.32
CA ALA A 406 5.17 -0.53 3.65
C ALA A 406 6.13 -1.69 3.89
N VAL A 407 5.72 -2.90 3.50
CA VAL A 407 6.55 -4.11 3.58
C VAL A 407 7.81 -3.97 2.72
N LEU A 408 7.67 -3.49 1.48
CA LEU A 408 8.81 -3.32 0.58
C LEU A 408 9.72 -2.15 0.98
N ALA A 409 9.14 -1.04 1.47
CA ALA A 409 9.85 0.18 1.83
C ALA A 409 10.59 0.05 3.16
N ARG A 410 9.96 -0.52 4.19
CA ARG A 410 10.53 -0.58 5.54
C ARG A 410 9.97 -1.77 6.33
N PRO A 411 10.52 -2.98 6.17
CA PRO A 411 10.05 -4.19 6.86
C PRO A 411 10.48 -4.21 8.34
N ARG A 412 9.91 -3.32 9.16
CA ARG A 412 10.12 -3.27 10.61
C ARG A 412 8.80 -3.37 11.37
N TRP A 413 8.73 -4.33 12.28
CA TRP A 413 7.48 -4.73 12.93
C TRP A 413 6.92 -3.68 13.88
N GLY A 414 7.76 -3.03 14.70
CA GLY A 414 7.28 -2.14 15.76
C GLY A 414 6.38 -0.99 15.25
N ALA A 415 6.89 -0.18 14.32
CA ALA A 415 6.10 0.94 13.76
C ALA A 415 4.93 0.46 12.89
N PHE A 416 5.09 -0.68 12.21
CA PHE A 416 4.02 -1.30 11.43
C PHE A 416 2.86 -1.73 12.33
N LEU A 417 3.12 -2.42 13.44
CA LEU A 417 2.09 -2.88 14.37
C LEU A 417 1.38 -1.71 15.06
N ALA A 418 2.10 -0.63 15.41
CA ALA A 418 1.48 0.59 15.93
C ALA A 418 0.48 1.19 14.93
N TRP A 419 0.85 1.24 13.65
CA TRP A 419 -0.07 1.65 12.58
C TRP A 419 -1.25 0.68 12.45
N GLN A 420 -1.02 -0.63 12.47
CA GLN A 420 -2.10 -1.62 12.40
C GLN A 420 -3.11 -1.50 13.55
N ILE A 421 -2.67 -1.18 14.77
CA ILE A 421 -3.56 -0.95 15.91
C ILE A 421 -4.39 0.32 15.69
N ALA A 422 -3.79 1.40 15.19
CA ALA A 422 -4.52 2.63 14.85
C ALA A 422 -5.58 2.36 13.77
N GLU A 423 -5.27 1.54 12.77
CA GLU A 423 -6.21 1.14 11.70
C GLU A 423 -7.38 0.30 12.23
N VAL A 424 -7.14 -0.62 13.16
CA VAL A 424 -8.22 -1.38 13.83
C VAL A 424 -9.12 -0.44 14.64
N GLY A 425 -8.52 0.49 15.38
CA GLY A 425 -9.25 1.50 16.15
C GLY A 425 -10.10 2.40 15.25
N TYR A 426 -9.54 2.87 14.13
CA TYR A 426 -10.26 3.64 13.13
C TYR A 426 -11.40 2.85 12.50
N PHE A 427 -11.17 1.59 12.13
CA PHE A 427 -12.20 0.71 11.57
C PHE A 427 -13.39 0.57 12.52
N ALA A 428 -13.14 0.28 13.80
CA ALA A 428 -14.19 0.16 14.81
C ALA A 428 -14.95 1.49 15.01
N ALA A 429 -14.22 2.61 15.08
CA ALA A 429 -14.83 3.93 15.22
C ALA A 429 -15.69 4.30 14.00
N PHE A 430 -15.22 4.02 12.78
CA PHE A 430 -15.97 4.28 11.55
C PHE A 430 -17.32 3.55 11.52
N TYR A 431 -17.38 2.28 11.92
CA TYR A 431 -18.65 1.56 11.99
C TYR A 431 -19.55 2.03 13.13
N GLY A 432 -18.99 2.50 14.25
CA GLY A 432 -19.76 3.17 15.27
C GLY A 432 -20.40 4.47 14.79
N GLU A 433 -19.70 5.24 13.96
CA GLU A 433 -20.22 6.46 13.34
C GLU A 433 -21.33 6.17 12.33
N LEU A 434 -21.15 5.14 11.48
CA LEU A 434 -22.20 4.66 10.57
C LEU A 434 -23.43 4.17 11.32
N LEU A 435 -23.23 3.40 12.39
CA LEU A 435 -24.33 2.95 13.26
C LEU A 435 -25.05 4.14 13.90
N GLY A 436 -24.30 5.14 14.36
CA GLY A 436 -24.87 6.35 14.95
C GLY A 436 -25.70 7.16 13.96
N THR A 437 -25.21 7.29 12.72
CA THR A 437 -25.92 7.91 11.62
C THR A 437 -27.20 7.14 11.28
N ALA A 438 -27.12 5.81 11.16
CA ALA A 438 -28.27 4.95 10.84
C ALA A 438 -29.35 4.98 11.92
N MET A 439 -28.98 5.18 13.19
CA MET A 439 -29.93 5.31 14.31
C MET A 439 -30.32 6.77 14.61
N SER A 440 -29.77 7.75 13.87
CA SER A 440 -29.90 9.19 14.18
C SER A 440 -29.55 9.53 15.64
N ARG A 441 -28.60 8.80 16.23
CA ARG A 441 -28.15 8.97 17.61
C ARG A 441 -26.67 8.59 17.74
N PRO A 442 -25.80 9.46 18.29
CA PRO A 442 -24.39 9.15 18.43
C PRO A 442 -24.17 7.92 19.34
N VAL A 443 -23.31 7.00 18.89
CA VAL A 443 -22.90 5.80 19.67
C VAL A 443 -21.83 6.18 20.70
N PHE A 444 -20.97 7.14 20.37
CA PHE A 444 -19.95 7.72 21.24
C PHE A 444 -19.79 9.22 20.92
N PRO A 445 -19.08 10.00 21.75
CA PRO A 445 -18.76 11.39 21.43
C PRO A 445 -17.87 11.51 20.19
N GLU A 446 -18.14 12.48 19.31
CA GLU A 446 -17.38 12.71 18.05
C GLU A 446 -15.85 12.77 18.26
N GLY A 447 -15.40 13.30 19.41
CA GLY A 447 -13.98 13.34 19.77
C GLY A 447 -13.30 11.97 19.79
N VAL A 448 -14.03 10.88 20.04
CA VAL A 448 -13.50 9.50 19.97
C VAL A 448 -13.18 9.12 18.52
N PHE A 449 -14.06 9.45 17.58
CA PHE A 449 -13.82 9.23 16.15
C PHE A 449 -12.65 10.09 15.63
N VAL A 450 -12.58 11.35 16.07
CA VAL A 450 -11.47 12.26 15.74
C VAL A 450 -10.15 11.75 16.30
N LEU A 451 -10.13 11.21 17.51
CA LEU A 451 -8.93 10.58 18.08
C LEU A 451 -8.48 9.39 17.23
N ALA A 452 -9.39 8.48 16.87
CA ALA A 452 -9.07 7.33 16.03
C ALA A 452 -8.53 7.76 14.65
N SER A 453 -9.17 8.75 14.04
CA SER A 453 -8.74 9.37 12.77
C SER A 453 -7.35 10.02 12.88
N SER A 454 -7.10 10.73 13.98
CA SER A 454 -5.82 11.37 14.25
C SER A 454 -4.71 10.34 14.46
N LEU A 455 -4.98 9.23 15.17
CA LEU A 455 -4.01 8.16 15.36
C LEU A 455 -3.64 7.47 14.04
N ARG A 456 -4.62 7.20 13.17
CA ARG A 456 -4.38 6.71 11.80
C ARG A 456 -3.47 7.67 11.03
N LEU A 457 -3.80 8.96 11.01
CA LEU A 457 -3.03 9.97 10.29
C LEU A 457 -1.60 10.09 10.82
N ILE A 458 -1.44 10.20 12.16
CA ILE A 458 -0.15 10.36 12.83
C ILE A 458 0.73 9.14 12.59
N THR A 459 0.19 7.92 12.69
CA THR A 459 1.00 6.71 12.48
C THR A 459 1.50 6.59 11.04
N VAL A 460 0.69 6.95 10.02
CA VAL A 460 1.15 7.03 8.62
C VAL A 460 2.21 8.12 8.44
N ALA A 461 2.04 9.31 9.04
CA ALA A 461 3.02 10.39 8.98
C ALA A 461 4.35 9.99 9.65
N VAL A 462 4.29 9.28 10.78
CA VAL A 462 5.47 8.73 11.47
C VAL A 462 6.18 7.67 10.61
N LEU A 463 5.45 6.80 9.92
CA LEU A 463 6.03 5.86 8.95
C LEU A 463 6.74 6.60 7.82
N CYS A 464 6.14 7.67 7.28
CA CYS A 464 6.79 8.53 6.29
C CYS A 464 8.10 9.12 6.83
N GLY A 465 8.07 9.68 8.05
CA GLY A 465 9.26 10.24 8.71
C GLY A 465 10.37 9.21 8.89
N PHE A 466 10.04 7.97 9.27
CA PHE A 466 11.02 6.89 9.37
C PHE A 466 11.60 6.49 8.00
N ILE A 467 10.79 6.44 6.95
CA ILE A 467 11.28 6.13 5.61
C ILE A 467 12.19 7.26 5.09
N ILE A 468 11.82 8.52 5.28
CA ILE A 468 12.66 9.67 4.93
C ILE A 468 13.98 9.61 5.70
N ARG A 469 13.95 9.27 6.99
CA ARG A 469 15.16 9.06 7.79
C ARG A 469 16.04 7.95 7.21
N ASP A 470 15.46 6.80 6.86
CA ASP A 470 16.21 5.67 6.29
C ASP A 470 16.77 5.99 4.89
N ILE A 471 16.10 6.87 4.12
CA ILE A 471 16.62 7.41 2.85
C ILE A 471 17.84 8.32 3.08
N MET A 472 17.74 9.24 4.05
CA MET A 472 18.81 10.20 4.35
C MET A 472 19.98 9.59 5.11
N ARG A 473 19.75 8.45 5.77
CA ARG A 473 20.73 7.65 6.51
C ARG A 473 20.69 6.20 6.02
N PRO A 474 21.28 5.91 4.84
CA PRO A 474 21.19 4.59 4.20
C PRO A 474 21.68 3.42 5.05
N GLU A 475 22.55 3.67 6.03
CA GLU A 475 23.03 2.69 7.00
C GLU A 475 21.92 2.13 7.92
N LEU A 476 20.81 2.87 8.07
CA LEU A 476 19.66 2.44 8.86
C LEU A 476 18.65 1.60 8.07
N ASP A 477 18.78 1.54 6.74
CA ASP A 477 17.86 0.81 5.86
C ASP A 477 18.04 -0.71 6.02
N ALA A 478 17.03 -1.36 6.60
CA ALA A 478 17.04 -2.80 6.87
C ALA A 478 17.22 -3.65 5.61
N VAL A 479 16.72 -3.21 4.45
CA VAL A 479 16.84 -3.98 3.21
C VAL A 479 18.27 -3.91 2.67
N ARG A 480 18.97 -2.78 2.85
CA ARG A 480 20.36 -2.60 2.42
C ARG A 480 21.37 -3.39 3.26
N GLN A 481 20.96 -3.89 4.43
CA GLN A 481 21.78 -4.81 5.21
C GLN A 481 21.86 -6.20 4.57
N THR A 482 20.88 -6.56 3.73
CA THR A 482 20.81 -7.86 3.05
C THR A 482 21.10 -7.74 1.55
N TYR A 483 20.72 -6.62 0.92
CA TYR A 483 20.87 -6.37 -0.51
C TYR A 483 21.87 -5.24 -0.75
N ALA A 484 22.74 -5.41 -1.76
CA ALA A 484 23.76 -4.42 -2.06
C ALA A 484 23.16 -3.10 -2.53
N ASP A 485 22.09 -3.11 -3.34
CA ASP A 485 21.37 -1.92 -3.82
C ASP A 485 19.83 -2.05 -3.75
N ASP A 486 19.08 -1.78 -4.81
CA ASP A 486 17.61 -1.79 -4.81
C ASP A 486 17.05 -3.06 -5.47
N PRO A 487 16.61 -4.08 -4.70
CA PRO A 487 16.02 -5.29 -5.28
C PRO A 487 14.72 -5.05 -6.07
N ASP A 488 14.08 -3.89 -5.88
CA ASP A 488 12.87 -3.49 -6.63
C ASP A 488 13.21 -2.61 -7.84
N GLY A 489 14.48 -2.24 -8.00
CA GLY A 489 14.92 -1.19 -8.92
C GLY A 489 14.94 -1.60 -10.39
N GLY A 490 14.99 -2.90 -10.70
CA GLY A 490 15.04 -3.40 -12.08
C GLY A 490 16.28 -2.89 -12.81
N VAL A 491 16.07 -2.11 -13.89
CA VAL A 491 17.17 -1.46 -14.64
C VAL A 491 17.98 -0.45 -13.81
N LEU A 492 17.48 -0.09 -12.64
CA LEU A 492 18.13 0.82 -11.69
C LEU A 492 19.06 0.07 -10.72
N ASP A 493 18.81 -1.21 -10.46
CA ASP A 493 19.55 -2.01 -9.48
C ASP A 493 21.03 -2.12 -9.88
N GLY A 494 21.92 -1.59 -9.05
CA GLY A 494 23.37 -1.59 -9.30
C GLY A 494 23.83 -0.63 -10.40
N ALA A 495 22.93 0.16 -10.99
CA ALA A 495 23.32 1.21 -11.93
C ALA A 495 24.05 2.35 -11.20
N PRO A 496 25.02 3.04 -11.81
CA PRO A 496 25.57 4.28 -11.26
C PRO A 496 24.58 5.44 -11.43
N ASP A 497 24.73 6.49 -10.62
CA ASP A 497 24.02 7.75 -10.87
C ASP A 497 24.54 8.42 -12.15
N ALA A 498 23.67 9.12 -12.86
CA ALA A 498 23.98 9.68 -14.18
C ALA A 498 25.06 10.78 -14.13
N PRO A 499 25.84 10.99 -15.21
CA PRO A 499 26.91 11.99 -15.24
C PRO A 499 26.43 13.43 -14.98
N TRP A 500 25.19 13.77 -15.32
CA TRP A 500 24.62 15.09 -15.02
C TRP A 500 24.41 15.29 -13.52
N HIS A 501 23.98 14.24 -12.81
CA HIS A 501 23.72 14.27 -11.37
C HIS A 501 25.02 14.32 -10.58
N GLN A 502 26.02 13.55 -10.99
CA GLN A 502 27.36 13.60 -10.42
C GLN A 502 27.98 14.99 -10.54
N ARG A 503 27.90 15.62 -11.73
CA ARG A 503 28.37 17.00 -11.94
C ARG A 503 27.61 18.02 -11.10
N TRP A 504 26.30 17.86 -10.95
CA TRP A 504 25.48 18.72 -10.10
C TRP A 504 25.88 18.61 -8.62
N ARG A 505 26.11 17.40 -8.11
CA ARG A 505 26.59 17.17 -6.74
C ARG A 505 28.00 17.72 -6.51
N ALA A 506 28.90 17.58 -7.47
CA ALA A 506 30.26 18.14 -7.39
C ALA A 506 30.22 19.68 -7.28
N ARG A 507 29.45 20.35 -8.15
CA ARG A 507 29.29 21.82 -8.09
C ARG A 507 28.69 22.31 -6.78
N ALA A 508 27.74 21.57 -6.21
CA ALA A 508 27.16 21.92 -4.92
C ALA A 508 28.16 21.79 -3.76
N ALA A 509 29.15 20.90 -3.87
CA ALA A 509 30.21 20.73 -2.87
C ALA A 509 31.34 21.78 -3.02
N GLU A 510 31.53 22.34 -4.21
CA GLU A 510 32.55 23.36 -4.51
C GLU A 510 32.16 24.79 -4.10
N GLN A 511 30.90 25.06 -3.73
CA GLN A 511 30.48 26.36 -3.19
C GLN A 511 31.05 26.55 -1.76
N PRO A 512 31.98 27.50 -1.52
CA PRO A 512 32.56 27.71 -0.20
C PRO A 512 31.49 28.25 0.76
N ALA A 513 31.53 27.79 2.02
CA ALA A 513 30.75 28.39 3.09
C ALA A 513 31.07 29.89 3.18
N GLU A 514 30.03 30.71 3.23
CA GLU A 514 30.13 32.17 3.39
C GLU A 514 31.03 32.49 4.59
N PRO A 515 32.04 33.38 4.45
CA PRO A 515 32.96 33.66 5.54
C PRO A 515 32.18 34.24 6.73
N VAL A 516 32.30 33.61 7.89
CA VAL A 516 31.74 34.09 9.15
C VAL A 516 32.30 35.50 9.40
N PRO A 517 31.45 36.52 9.60
CA PRO A 517 31.94 37.85 9.95
C PRO A 517 32.65 37.76 11.31
N VAL A 518 33.92 38.18 11.33
CA VAL A 518 34.78 38.23 12.53
C VAL A 518 34.35 39.35 13.46
#